data_AF-A0A2D5SAF0-F1
#
_entry.id   AF-A0A2D5SAF0-F1
#
_cell.length_a   1.000
_cell.length_b   1.000
_cell.length_c   1.000
_cell.angle_alpha   90.00
_cell.angle_beta   90.00
_cell.angle_gamma   90.00
#
_symmetry.space_group_name_H-M   'P 1'
#
loop_
_entity.id
_entity.type
_entity.pdbx_description
1 polymer ?
#
loop_
_entity_poly.entity_id
_entity_poly.type
_entity_poly.pdbx_seq_one_letter_code
_entity_poly.pdbx_strand_id
1 'polypeptide(L)'
;MSSDNPYQPPQVADPILKPQELDKSGIWRQGSLLVMRKDAALPDRCIKSNVLTDRKLKRSLNWHHPAIFLSILISICIYIILALILSKKATIYIGLSDEWFAKRGRAMMIGWGSVLASIAMVIVGAAMVDRNGAFGILIIAGLVLFLFGAIYGLVASRMVSPTKIDDAYVWLKGANAEYLASFPAWPG
;
A
#
# COMPACT_ATOMS: atom_id res chain seq x y z
N MET A 1 -44.34 20.89 -29.17
CA MET A 1 -44.94 19.77 -28.41
C MET A 1 -43.82 19.12 -27.61
N SER A 2 -43.59 19.57 -26.38
CA SER A 2 -42.62 18.93 -25.47
C SER A 2 -43.28 17.71 -24.87
N SER A 3 -42.75 16.52 -25.16
CA SER A 3 -43.06 15.31 -24.43
C SER A 3 -42.25 15.31 -23.14
N ASP A 4 -42.75 15.98 -22.10
CA ASP A 4 -42.22 15.80 -20.74
C ASP A 4 -42.56 14.38 -20.29
N ASN A 5 -41.57 13.49 -20.37
CA ASN A 5 -41.70 12.09 -19.95
C ASN A 5 -41.68 12.01 -18.42
N PRO A 6 -42.81 11.71 -17.74
CA PRO A 6 -42.89 11.69 -16.28
C PRO A 6 -42.09 10.55 -15.64
N TYR A 7 -41.64 9.58 -16.44
CA TYR A 7 -40.87 8.42 -16.00
C TYR A 7 -39.38 8.53 -16.35
N GLN A 8 -38.87 9.72 -16.64
CA GLN A 8 -37.44 9.88 -16.85
C GLN A 8 -36.73 9.56 -15.53
N PRO A 9 -35.91 8.48 -15.47
CA PRO A 9 -35.21 8.15 -14.24
C PRO A 9 -34.35 9.34 -13.84
N PRO A 10 -34.23 9.66 -12.54
CA PRO A 10 -33.30 10.69 -12.09
C PRO A 10 -31.95 10.35 -12.69
N GLN A 11 -31.35 11.31 -13.42
CA GLN A 11 -29.99 11.17 -13.90
C GLN A 11 -29.11 11.13 -12.66
N VAL A 12 -28.92 9.94 -12.11
CA VAL A 12 -27.82 9.66 -11.21
C VAL A 12 -26.62 9.95 -12.08
N ALA A 13 -25.95 11.06 -11.80
CA ALA A 13 -24.71 11.42 -12.45
C ALA A 13 -23.73 10.30 -12.13
N ASP A 14 -23.70 9.27 -12.98
CA ASP A 14 -22.62 8.31 -12.99
C ASP A 14 -21.35 9.15 -13.12
N PRO A 15 -20.47 9.17 -12.10
CA PRO A 15 -19.25 9.96 -12.17
C PRO A 15 -18.23 9.17 -12.99
N ILE A 16 -18.65 8.73 -14.18
CA ILE A 16 -17.76 8.29 -15.24
C ILE A 16 -17.22 9.60 -15.82
N LEU A 17 -16.03 9.99 -15.34
CA LEU A 17 -15.29 11.12 -15.88
C LEU A 17 -15.22 10.97 -17.40
N LYS A 18 -15.59 12.02 -18.14
CA LYS A 18 -15.51 12.02 -19.61
C LYS A 18 -14.05 11.74 -20.02
N PRO A 19 -13.79 10.98 -21.11
CA PRO A 19 -12.42 10.62 -21.52
C PRO A 19 -11.46 11.83 -21.67
N GLN A 20 -11.98 12.99 -22.04
CA GLN A 20 -11.20 14.24 -22.19
C GLN A 20 -10.81 14.90 -20.86
N GLU A 21 -11.56 14.67 -19.79
CA GLU A 21 -11.24 15.12 -18.42
C GLU A 21 -10.23 14.17 -17.76
N LEU A 22 -10.31 12.89 -18.14
CA LEU A 22 -9.47 11.82 -17.65
C LEU A 22 -8.00 11.97 -18.11
N ASP A 23 -7.76 12.47 -19.32
CA ASP A 23 -6.41 12.75 -19.82
C ASP A 23 -5.76 13.96 -19.11
N LYS A 24 -6.58 14.91 -18.64
CA LYS A 24 -6.13 16.05 -17.80
C LYS A 24 -5.93 15.67 -16.33
N SER A 25 -6.48 14.55 -15.89
CA SER A 25 -6.38 14.11 -14.49
C SER A 25 -4.94 13.79 -14.06
N GLY A 26 -4.05 13.55 -15.03
CA GLY A 26 -2.68 13.15 -14.77
C GLY A 26 -2.58 11.72 -14.21
N ILE A 27 -3.53 10.85 -14.57
CA ILE A 27 -3.63 9.46 -14.11
C ILE A 27 -3.86 8.55 -15.31
N TRP A 28 -3.08 7.47 -15.38
CA TRP A 28 -3.09 6.51 -16.48
C TRP A 28 -2.95 5.08 -15.96
N ARG A 29 -3.26 4.13 -16.83
CA ARG A 29 -3.02 2.70 -16.63
C ARG A 29 -1.86 2.24 -17.53
N GLN A 30 -0.93 1.51 -16.94
CA GLN A 30 0.12 0.77 -17.65
C GLN A 30 0.07 -0.71 -17.24
N GLY A 31 -0.68 -1.53 -17.97
CA GLY A 31 -0.95 -2.92 -17.60
C GLY A 31 -1.65 -3.02 -16.24
N SER A 32 -1.02 -3.68 -15.27
CA SER A 32 -1.50 -3.78 -13.88
C SER A 32 -1.01 -2.65 -12.96
N LEU A 33 -0.36 -1.61 -13.52
CA LEU A 33 0.18 -0.48 -12.78
C LEU A 33 -0.71 0.75 -12.99
N LEU A 34 -0.91 1.48 -11.90
CA LEU A 34 -1.47 2.83 -11.93
C LEU A 34 -0.29 3.81 -12.04
N VAL A 35 -0.29 4.62 -13.08
CA VAL A 35 0.69 5.69 -13.29
C VAL A 35 0.00 7.00 -12.98
N MET A 36 0.61 7.86 -12.17
CA MET A 36 0.04 9.17 -11.88
C MET A 36 1.13 10.22 -11.74
N ARG A 37 0.80 11.48 -12.03
CA ARG A 37 1.63 12.62 -11.62
C ARG A 37 1.65 12.71 -10.09
N LYS A 38 2.75 13.19 -9.52
CA LYS A 38 2.89 13.34 -8.05
C LYS A 38 1.86 14.26 -7.41
N ASP A 39 1.38 15.25 -8.17
CA ASP A 39 0.38 16.24 -7.77
C ASP A 39 -1.05 15.85 -8.18
N ALA A 40 -1.23 14.75 -8.90
CA ALA A 40 -2.56 14.29 -9.29
C ALA A 40 -3.37 13.83 -8.07
N ALA A 41 -4.65 14.20 -8.03
CA ALA A 41 -5.59 13.75 -7.03
C ALA A 41 -6.30 12.49 -7.52
N LEU A 42 -6.21 11.40 -6.76
CA LEU A 42 -6.97 10.19 -7.05
C LEU A 42 -8.47 10.43 -6.81
N PRO A 43 -9.35 9.81 -7.61
CA PRO A 43 -10.79 9.92 -7.44
C PRO A 43 -11.25 9.33 -6.10
N ASP A 44 -12.44 9.75 -5.66
CA ASP A 44 -13.11 9.32 -4.41
C ASP A 44 -13.71 7.91 -4.54
N ARG A 45 -12.85 6.96 -4.92
CA ARG A 45 -13.14 5.54 -5.09
C ARG A 45 -12.04 4.72 -4.44
N CYS A 46 -12.42 3.58 -3.89
CA CYS A 46 -11.51 2.64 -3.27
C CYS A 46 -10.57 2.06 -4.31
N ILE A 47 -9.25 2.22 -4.13
CA ILE A 47 -8.26 1.67 -5.08
C ILE A 47 -8.27 0.13 -5.15
N LYS A 48 -8.86 -0.57 -4.16
CA LYS A 48 -8.89 -2.04 -4.07
C LYS A 48 -10.21 -2.67 -4.49
N SER A 49 -11.34 -2.01 -4.25
CA SER A 49 -12.68 -2.53 -4.56
C SER A 49 -13.46 -1.67 -5.54
N ASN A 50 -12.92 -0.53 -5.99
CA ASN A 50 -13.55 0.40 -6.93
C ASN A 50 -14.89 1.03 -6.48
N VAL A 51 -15.35 0.75 -5.26
CA VAL A 51 -16.54 1.38 -4.67
C VAL A 51 -16.28 2.83 -4.30
N LEU A 52 -17.30 3.69 -4.37
CA LEU A 52 -17.20 5.08 -3.93
C LEU A 52 -16.82 5.16 -2.44
N THR A 53 -15.94 6.08 -2.10
CA THR A 53 -15.50 6.31 -0.72
C THR A 53 -15.00 7.72 -0.54
N ASP A 54 -15.45 8.36 0.54
CA ASP A 54 -14.99 9.66 1.03
C ASP A 54 -13.70 9.55 1.85
N ARG A 55 -13.41 8.35 2.36
CA ARG A 55 -12.30 8.11 3.28
C ARG A 55 -10.96 7.98 2.54
N LYS A 56 -10.07 8.93 2.78
CA LYS A 56 -8.72 8.97 2.19
C LYS A 56 -7.64 8.51 3.16
N LEU A 57 -6.65 7.84 2.63
CA LEU A 57 -5.50 7.33 3.35
C LEU A 57 -4.22 7.96 2.81
N LYS A 58 -3.57 8.79 3.64
CA LYS A 58 -2.27 9.39 3.30
C LYS A 58 -1.18 8.31 3.27
N ARG A 59 -0.41 8.27 2.20
CA ARG A 59 0.71 7.35 2.01
C ARG A 59 1.94 8.08 1.51
N SER A 60 2.98 8.06 2.34
CA SER A 60 4.33 8.45 1.94
C SER A 60 5.04 7.23 1.36
N LEU A 61 5.35 7.30 0.08
CA LEU A 61 6.01 6.26 -0.69
C LEU A 61 7.46 6.68 -0.90
N ASN A 62 8.38 5.75 -0.64
CA ASN A 62 9.81 5.92 -0.89
C ASN A 62 10.24 4.85 -1.88
N TRP A 63 11.07 5.24 -2.84
CA TRP A 63 11.67 4.34 -3.81
C TRP A 63 13.11 4.77 -4.07
N HIS A 64 13.99 3.81 -4.28
CA HIS A 64 15.36 4.07 -4.69
C HIS A 64 15.72 3.07 -5.80
N HIS A 65 16.65 3.44 -6.66
CA HIS A 65 17.00 2.63 -7.81
C HIS A 65 17.61 1.28 -7.37
N PRO A 66 17.17 0.12 -7.93
CA PRO A 66 17.67 -1.19 -7.52
C PRO A 66 19.19 -1.35 -7.61
N ALA A 67 19.85 -0.64 -8.53
CA ALA A 67 21.31 -0.65 -8.64
C ALA A 67 22.04 -0.20 -7.36
N ILE A 68 21.38 0.57 -6.48
CA ILE A 68 21.97 0.98 -5.18
C ILE A 68 22.26 -0.24 -4.32
N PHE A 69 21.50 -1.33 -4.44
CA PHE A 69 21.79 -2.57 -3.70
C PHE A 69 23.18 -3.13 -4.00
N LEU A 70 23.76 -2.89 -5.19
CA LEU A 70 25.12 -3.36 -5.51
C LEU A 70 26.18 -2.73 -4.60
N SER A 71 25.94 -1.51 -4.09
CA SER A 71 26.88 -0.83 -3.18
C SER A 71 27.02 -1.53 -1.82
N ILE A 72 26.06 -2.40 -1.45
CA ILE A 72 26.13 -3.18 -0.21
C ILE A 72 27.34 -4.12 -0.19
N LEU A 73 27.78 -4.58 -1.36
CA LEU A 73 28.94 -5.48 -1.52
C LEU A 73 30.26 -4.76 -1.20
N ILE A 74 30.28 -3.43 -1.33
CA ILE A 74 31.45 -2.59 -1.02
C ILE A 74 31.42 -2.21 0.46
N SER A 75 30.31 -1.63 0.90
CA SER A 75 30.11 -1.24 2.29
C SER A 75 28.65 -0.94 2.58
N ILE A 76 28.15 -1.45 3.71
CA ILE A 76 26.81 -1.12 4.20
C ILE A 76 26.64 0.39 4.47
N CYS A 77 27.70 1.09 4.90
CA CYS A 77 27.66 2.53 5.14
C CYS A 77 27.46 3.31 3.84
N ILE A 78 28.16 2.93 2.77
CA ILE A 78 28.01 3.54 1.45
C ILE A 78 26.59 3.32 0.92
N TYR A 79 26.07 2.10 1.06
CA TYR A 79 24.68 1.80 0.71
C TYR A 79 23.69 2.71 1.43
N ILE A 80 23.82 2.87 2.75
CA ILE A 80 22.91 3.73 3.52
C ILE A 80 22.97 5.17 3.01
N ILE A 81 24.17 5.73 2.80
CA ILE A 81 24.35 7.10 2.30
C ILE A 81 23.69 7.27 0.92
N LEU A 82 23.96 6.36 -0.01
CA LEU A 82 23.37 6.39 -1.36
C LEU A 82 21.86 6.24 -1.31
N ALA A 83 21.34 5.32 -0.50
CA ALA A 83 19.91 5.12 -0.35
C ALA A 83 19.21 6.38 0.21
N LEU A 84 19.83 7.08 1.16
CA LEU A 84 19.28 8.33 1.71
C LEU A 84 19.24 9.45 0.65
N ILE A 85 20.34 9.65 -0.08
CA ILE A 85 20.48 10.74 -1.07
C ILE A 85 19.64 10.49 -2.32
N LEU A 86 19.66 9.26 -2.84
CA LEU A 86 19.02 8.91 -4.12
C LEU A 86 17.58 8.44 -3.96
N SER A 87 17.06 8.36 -2.73
CA SER A 87 15.66 8.01 -2.51
C SER A 87 14.72 9.09 -3.05
N LYS A 88 13.83 8.68 -3.95
CA LYS A 88 12.72 9.49 -4.43
C LYS A 88 11.51 9.23 -3.55
N LYS A 89 10.82 10.31 -3.18
CA LYS A 89 9.65 10.28 -2.30
C LYS A 89 8.42 10.83 -3.03
N ALA A 90 7.26 10.27 -2.73
CA ALA A 90 5.96 10.77 -3.18
C ALA A 90 4.93 10.61 -2.06
N THR A 91 4.11 11.63 -1.83
CA THR A 91 2.99 11.54 -0.88
C THR A 91 1.70 11.55 -1.66
N ILE A 92 0.91 10.49 -1.52
CA ILE A 92 -0.37 10.33 -2.21
C ILE A 92 -1.50 10.13 -1.21
N TYR A 93 -2.72 10.43 -1.65
CA TYR A 93 -3.95 10.17 -0.89
C TYR A 93 -4.77 9.14 -1.66
N ILE A 94 -4.89 7.94 -1.12
CA ILE A 94 -5.66 6.86 -1.76
C ILE A 94 -7.04 6.75 -1.11
N GLY A 95 -8.10 6.67 -1.91
CA GLY A 95 -9.43 6.29 -1.42
C GLY A 95 -9.43 4.84 -0.98
N LEU A 96 -10.06 4.54 0.16
CA LEU A 96 -10.18 3.16 0.64
C LEU A 96 -11.50 2.93 1.36
N SER A 97 -12.21 1.86 1.00
CA SER A 97 -13.47 1.47 1.64
C SER A 97 -13.25 1.00 3.08
N ASP A 98 -14.30 1.06 3.89
CA ASP A 98 -14.24 0.65 5.30
C ASP A 98 -13.84 -0.82 5.49
N GLU A 99 -14.28 -1.71 4.59
CA GLU A 99 -13.87 -3.11 4.60
C GLU A 99 -12.34 -3.26 4.50
N TRP A 100 -11.72 -2.51 3.61
CA TRP A 100 -10.28 -2.56 3.41
C TRP A 100 -9.52 -1.84 4.51
N PHE A 101 -10.08 -0.78 5.09
CA PHE A 101 -9.56 -0.18 6.33
C PHE A 101 -9.60 -1.17 7.49
N ALA A 102 -10.71 -1.88 7.68
CA ALA A 102 -10.85 -2.90 8.71
C ALA A 102 -9.89 -4.08 8.48
N LYS A 103 -9.73 -4.53 7.22
CA LYS A 103 -8.76 -5.56 6.85
C LYS A 103 -7.33 -5.15 7.20
N ARG A 104 -6.96 -3.90 6.89
CA ARG A 104 -5.66 -3.34 7.27
C ARG A 104 -5.50 -3.26 8.79
N GLY A 105 -6.52 -2.77 9.50
CA GLY A 105 -6.52 -2.68 10.97
C GLY A 105 -6.33 -4.04 11.62
N ARG A 106 -7.06 -5.06 11.15
CA ARG A 106 -6.91 -6.45 11.61
C ARG A 106 -5.52 -7.01 11.33
N ALA A 107 -4.94 -6.74 10.16
CA ALA A 107 -3.57 -7.15 9.85
C ALA A 107 -2.54 -6.50 10.81
N MET A 108 -2.73 -5.21 11.12
CA MET A 108 -1.89 -4.50 12.08
C MET A 108 -2.07 -5.04 13.51
N MET A 109 -3.30 -5.36 13.91
CA MET A 109 -3.60 -5.97 15.20
C MET A 109 -2.97 -7.34 15.35
N ILE A 110 -3.05 -8.20 14.33
CA ILE A 110 -2.38 -9.52 14.33
C ILE A 110 -0.86 -9.33 14.42
N GLY A 111 -0.29 -8.40 13.64
CA GLY A 111 1.14 -8.07 13.70
C GLY A 111 1.58 -7.64 15.11
N TRP A 112 0.91 -6.65 15.71
CA TRP A 112 1.22 -6.21 17.07
C TRP A 112 0.97 -7.30 18.12
N GLY A 113 -0.11 -8.07 17.99
CA GLY A 113 -0.42 -9.19 18.87
C GLY A 113 0.66 -10.26 18.85
N SER A 114 1.18 -10.60 17.68
CA SER A 114 2.29 -11.56 17.55
C SER A 114 3.61 -11.07 18.15
N VAL A 115 3.91 -9.76 18.03
CA VAL A 115 5.07 -9.15 18.68
C VAL A 115 4.92 -9.23 20.21
N LEU A 116 3.78 -8.83 20.76
CA LEU A 116 3.53 -8.92 22.21
C LEU A 116 3.58 -10.37 22.71
N ALA A 117 3.01 -11.31 21.96
CA ALA A 117 3.08 -12.73 22.28
C ALA A 117 4.52 -13.27 22.27
N SER A 118 5.36 -12.84 21.32
CA SER A 118 6.77 -13.22 21.27
C SER A 118 7.56 -12.72 22.48
N ILE A 119 7.31 -11.48 22.92
CA ILE A 119 7.93 -10.91 24.13
C ILE A 119 7.48 -11.69 25.37
N ALA A 120 6.19 -11.98 25.48
CA ALA A 120 5.66 -12.78 26.59
C ALA A 120 6.29 -14.17 26.66
N MET A 121 6.49 -14.85 25.51
CA MET A 121 7.18 -16.15 25.46
C MET A 121 8.62 -16.08 25.97
N VAL A 122 9.37 -15.03 25.62
CA VAL A 122 10.75 -14.84 26.10
C VAL A 122 10.78 -14.63 27.61
N ILE A 123 9.87 -13.81 28.15
CA ILE A 123 9.77 -13.56 29.60
C ILE A 123 9.43 -14.84 30.37
N VAL A 124 8.43 -15.59 29.90
CA VAL A 124 8.03 -16.87 30.51
C VAL A 124 9.17 -17.90 30.41
N GLY A 125 9.83 -17.98 29.27
CA GLY A 125 10.99 -18.85 29.09
C GLY A 125 12.10 -18.54 30.09
N ALA A 126 12.44 -17.26 30.27
CA ALA A 126 13.48 -16.84 31.21
C ALA A 126 13.14 -17.21 32.66
N ALA A 127 11.87 -17.07 33.05
CA ALA A 127 11.39 -17.47 34.38
C ALA A 127 11.40 -18.99 34.62
N MET A 128 11.52 -19.80 33.55
CA MET A 128 11.51 -21.27 33.61
C MET A 128 12.89 -21.90 33.34
N VAL A 129 13.95 -21.09 33.25
CA VAL A 129 15.29 -21.54 32.80
C VAL A 129 15.85 -22.71 33.60
N ASP A 130 15.63 -22.72 34.92
CA ASP A 130 16.17 -23.73 35.83
C ASP A 130 15.33 -25.02 35.92
N ARG A 131 14.15 -25.06 35.28
CA ARG A 131 13.18 -26.14 35.53
C ARG A 131 13.18 -27.26 34.50
N ASN A 132 13.41 -26.96 33.21
CA ASN A 132 13.04 -27.93 32.18
C ASN A 132 13.84 -27.88 30.86
N GLY A 133 14.91 -27.09 30.75
CA GLY A 133 15.66 -26.93 29.48
C GLY A 133 14.84 -26.36 28.30
N ALA A 134 13.54 -26.12 28.49
CA ALA A 134 12.60 -25.63 27.49
C ALA A 134 12.85 -24.17 27.08
N PHE A 135 13.75 -23.48 27.79
CA PHE A 135 14.13 -22.09 27.51
C PHE A 135 14.58 -21.89 26.05
N GLY A 136 15.45 -22.78 25.55
CA GLY A 136 15.94 -22.69 24.16
C GLY A 136 14.82 -22.83 23.13
N ILE A 137 13.87 -23.75 23.36
CA ILE A 137 12.73 -23.98 22.47
C ILE A 137 11.78 -22.77 22.48
N LEU A 138 11.50 -22.19 23.65
CA LEU A 138 10.64 -21.02 23.79
C LEU A 138 11.24 -19.77 23.13
N ILE A 139 12.57 -19.58 23.20
CA ILE A 139 13.24 -18.49 22.49
C ILE A 139 13.08 -18.65 20.97
N ILE A 140 13.35 -19.84 20.43
CA ILE A 140 13.24 -20.09 19.00
C ILE A 140 11.80 -19.91 18.54
N ALA A 141 10.83 -20.46 19.28
CA ALA A 141 9.40 -20.29 18.99
C ALA A 141 8.99 -18.81 19.01
N GLY A 142 9.46 -18.04 20.01
CA GLY A 142 9.22 -16.60 20.10
C GLY A 142 9.79 -15.83 18.92
N LEU A 143 11.04 -16.13 18.51
CA LEU A 143 11.68 -15.50 17.34
C LEU A 143 10.93 -15.80 16.04
N VAL A 144 10.52 -17.05 15.84
CA VAL A 144 9.74 -17.45 14.65
C VAL A 144 8.39 -16.73 14.63
N LEU A 145 7.69 -16.69 15.76
CA LEU A 145 6.41 -15.99 15.89
C LEU A 145 6.57 -14.48 15.63
N PHE A 146 7.64 -13.87 16.16
CA PHE A 146 7.97 -12.47 15.92
C PHE A 146 8.20 -12.19 14.43
N LEU A 147 9.05 -12.98 13.77
CA LEU A 147 9.37 -12.80 12.36
C LEU A 147 8.13 -13.00 11.48
N PHE A 148 7.37 -14.08 11.69
CA PHE A 148 6.13 -14.34 10.97
C PHE A 148 5.15 -13.18 11.13
N GLY A 149 4.94 -12.76 12.38
CA GLY A 149 4.08 -11.66 12.77
C GLY A 149 4.42 -10.33 12.13
N ALA A 150 5.69 -9.93 12.23
CA ALA A 150 6.22 -8.70 11.66
C ALA A 150 6.12 -8.70 10.14
N ILE A 151 6.51 -9.79 9.47
CA ILE A 151 6.43 -9.92 8.01
C ILE A 151 4.97 -9.88 7.56
N TYR A 152 4.09 -10.67 8.19
CA TYR A 152 2.66 -10.69 7.86
C TYR A 152 2.04 -9.30 8.05
N GLY A 153 2.27 -8.64 9.19
CA GLY A 153 1.75 -7.30 9.46
C GLY A 153 2.26 -6.27 8.45
N LEU A 154 3.54 -6.32 8.09
CA LEU A 154 4.16 -5.39 7.14
C LEU A 154 3.63 -5.58 5.71
N VAL A 155 3.45 -6.82 5.27
CA VAL A 155 2.96 -7.14 3.93
C VAL A 155 1.44 -6.96 3.83
N ALA A 156 0.67 -7.54 4.75
CA ALA A 156 -0.80 -7.52 4.70
C ALA A 156 -1.39 -6.15 5.00
N SER A 157 -0.71 -5.29 5.77
CA SER A 157 -1.14 -3.90 5.93
C SER A 157 -0.83 -3.04 4.70
N ARG A 158 0.10 -3.44 3.82
CA ARG A 158 0.51 -2.65 2.66
C ARG A 158 -0.57 -2.64 1.58
N MET A 159 -1.26 -1.51 1.44
CA MET A 159 -2.38 -1.37 0.50
C MET A 159 -1.94 -1.30 -0.96
N VAL A 160 -0.91 -0.48 -1.20
CA VAL A 160 -0.30 -0.22 -2.50
C VAL A 160 1.22 -0.17 -2.36
N SER A 161 1.93 -0.52 -3.43
CA SER A 161 3.39 -0.54 -3.45
C SER A 161 3.92 0.31 -4.61
N PRO A 162 4.89 1.21 -4.38
CA PRO A 162 5.56 1.91 -5.47
C PRO A 162 6.48 0.93 -6.21
N THR A 163 6.38 0.93 -7.53
CA THR A 163 7.28 0.15 -8.41
C THR A 163 8.41 1.01 -8.95
N LYS A 164 8.10 2.29 -9.24
CA LYS A 164 9.02 3.30 -9.72
C LYS A 164 8.52 4.67 -9.25
N ILE A 165 9.44 5.57 -8.91
CA ILE A 165 9.14 6.97 -8.61
C ILE A 165 10.18 7.80 -9.35
N ASP A 166 9.72 8.58 -10.32
CA ASP A 166 10.54 9.56 -11.04
C ASP A 166 10.31 10.96 -10.45
N ASP A 167 10.79 12.01 -11.10
CA ASP A 167 10.58 13.37 -10.62
C ASP A 167 9.14 13.86 -10.80
N ALA A 168 8.48 13.50 -11.90
CA ALA A 168 7.11 13.89 -12.19
C ALA A 168 6.06 12.80 -11.89
N TYR A 169 6.40 11.52 -12.05
CA TYR A 169 5.44 10.41 -12.07
C TYR A 169 5.71 9.33 -11.01
N VAL A 170 4.66 8.60 -10.65
CA VAL A 170 4.65 7.51 -9.68
C VAL A 170 3.94 6.31 -10.28
N TRP A 171 4.59 5.14 -10.22
CA TRP A 171 4.00 3.86 -10.63
C TRP A 171 3.62 3.05 -9.41
N LEU A 172 2.34 2.71 -9.29
CA LEU A 172 1.77 2.00 -8.16
C LEU A 172 1.24 0.64 -8.58
N LYS A 173 1.57 -0.38 -7.78
CA LYS A 173 1.02 -1.73 -7.89
C LYS A 173 -0.03 -1.95 -6.80
N GLY A 174 -1.04 -2.76 -7.14
CA GLY A 174 -2.05 -3.24 -6.21
C GLY A 174 -3.42 -2.58 -6.34
N ALA A 175 -3.64 -1.78 -7.38
CA ALA A 175 -4.96 -1.28 -7.75
C ALA A 175 -5.84 -2.38 -8.36
N ASN A 176 -7.15 -2.26 -8.18
CA ASN A 176 -8.15 -3.16 -8.76
C ASN A 176 -8.19 -3.02 -10.30
N ALA A 177 -8.48 -4.11 -11.01
CA ALA A 177 -8.55 -4.10 -12.47
C ALA A 177 -9.65 -3.17 -13.03
N GLU A 178 -10.81 -3.12 -12.40
CA GLU A 178 -11.92 -2.22 -12.79
C GLU A 178 -11.57 -0.76 -12.49
N TYR A 179 -10.91 -0.50 -11.37
CA TYR A 179 -10.39 0.83 -11.03
C TYR A 179 -9.34 1.27 -12.07
N LEU A 180 -8.46 0.37 -12.49
CA LEU A 180 -7.48 0.67 -13.54
C LEU A 180 -8.15 0.90 -14.90
N ALA A 181 -9.21 0.16 -15.21
CA ALA A 181 -9.94 0.27 -16.48
C ALA A 181 -10.61 1.64 -16.66
N SER A 182 -10.84 2.39 -15.57
CA SER A 182 -11.37 3.76 -15.66
C SER A 182 -10.35 4.81 -16.08
N PHE A 183 -9.08 4.45 -16.36
CA PHE A 183 -8.02 5.38 -16.77
C PHE A 183 -7.50 5.07 -18.18
N PRO A 184 -7.06 6.08 -18.94
CA PRO A 184 -6.49 5.90 -20.27
C PRO A 184 -5.17 5.14 -20.19
N ALA A 185 -4.74 4.58 -21.31
CA ALA A 185 -3.41 3.98 -21.41
C ALA A 185 -2.31 5.04 -21.23
N TRP A 186 -1.21 4.66 -20.59
CA TRP A 186 -0.03 5.52 -20.44
C TRP A 186 0.59 5.86 -21.81
N PRO A 187 0.81 7.15 -22.14
CA PRO A 187 1.25 7.57 -23.47
C PRO A 187 2.73 7.35 -23.77
N GLY A 188 3.61 7.26 -22.77
CA GLY A 188 5.06 7.08 -22.98
C GLY A 188 5.91 7.83 -21.98
#